data_AF-A0A0G4GWC9-F1
#
_entry.id   AF-A0A0G4GWC9-F1
#
_cell.length_a   1.000
_cell.length_b   1.000
_cell.length_c   1.000
_cell.angle_alpha   90.00
_cell.angle_beta   90.00
_cell.angle_gamma   90.00
#
_symmetry.space_group_name_H-M   'P 1'
#
loop_
_entity.id
_entity.type
_entity.pdbx_description
1 polymer ?
#
loop_
_entity_poly.entity_id
_entity_poly.type
_entity_poly.pdbx_seq_one_letter_code
_entity_poly.pdbx_strand_id
1 'polypeptide(L)'
;MGNDVTVPSSRQALPPARENEAIDFIHSLGRDAIHTLEDIGILRCTAAFLSQIDFSAAVLRNRLGRCLAAKQLHGIIAFDSQLETKLVLKAIWLMDTQQWTEVANALRFAGQRGLCQLPITLAVADMQRHDSKQAYLADAGVIALWKMVGRHVNFGGHYGRFELFDQPGGGVRAIKDEPGFELDINPPLPPAHPYHTHTINGNPPVTCRIREQGGSWTAGAEVITDASASAFVMRVILPPPVANWGVTPWVYVDRHAHDGVLDGLLNHSPHQPPNGCTAVVASRVDSSHPPLEYRTLLLTPFDRPFVAWIDLCIFPNNTQNKTNIVTVSVVTNEPPVGDASAAFKDRRPATASLVGGPLGSTIADMVVNQQEKVADEDMDGDSEEDDGDSDIDGDSEQDELNEIDGEGEGAPAIGTTDEAKQRLDEAEACKHQGNISFKSRESACYLELKDYAMTIRRCTEVLAVDPHLVKALYRRARAHLECKGFGEAKRDVIMALDIAPNDTELSKLLREVKKIQADEEAKERRKLKAFFEADAKRSAHSEAAAAPPRPSVQHDDDDDGEPMVEFTNTDVDGELGNEWDDSPPVAAAAAAAADDGRRRDSGGVKWGWRRTATTKWRR
;
A
#
# COMPACT_ATOMS: atom_id res chain seq x y z
N MET A 1 33.49 -26.13 23.46
CA MET A 1 33.71 -27.59 23.58
C MET A 1 32.86 -28.24 22.52
N GLY A 2 33.50 -28.91 21.56
CA GLY A 2 32.85 -29.45 20.37
C GLY A 2 32.11 -30.75 20.69
N ASN A 3 30.92 -30.88 20.12
CA ASN A 3 30.28 -32.17 19.94
C ASN A 3 30.53 -32.58 18.49
N ASP A 4 31.61 -33.33 18.29
CA ASP A 4 31.83 -34.11 17.07
C ASP A 4 30.77 -35.21 17.01
N VAL A 5 29.89 -35.13 16.00
CA VAL A 5 28.99 -36.23 15.67
C VAL A 5 29.75 -37.16 14.72
N THR A 6 30.35 -38.22 15.25
CA THR A 6 30.93 -39.29 14.43
C THR A 6 29.82 -40.12 13.79
N VAL A 7 29.65 -39.99 12.48
CA VAL A 7 28.76 -40.85 11.67
C VAL A 7 29.57 -42.05 11.13
N PRO A 8 29.03 -43.29 11.14
CA PRO A 8 29.75 -44.47 10.63
C PRO A 8 30.09 -44.36 9.15
N SER A 9 31.32 -44.76 8.78
CA SER A 9 31.96 -44.65 7.46
C SER A 9 31.23 -45.33 6.28
N SER A 10 30.10 -45.99 6.48
CA SER A 10 29.39 -46.76 5.45
C SER A 10 28.20 -46.04 4.81
N ARG A 11 27.91 -44.78 5.17
CA ARG A 11 26.82 -43.97 4.58
C ARG A 11 27.23 -42.55 4.14
N GLN A 12 28.49 -42.31 3.83
CA GLN A 12 28.87 -41.06 3.17
C GLN A 12 28.74 -41.22 1.65
N ALA A 13 27.75 -40.57 1.05
CA ALA A 13 27.84 -40.23 -0.37
C ALA A 13 28.97 -39.21 -0.50
N LEU A 14 29.96 -39.49 -1.35
CA LEU A 14 31.04 -38.54 -1.62
C LEU A 14 30.42 -37.20 -2.06
N PRO A 15 30.91 -36.05 -1.57
CA PRO A 15 30.52 -34.76 -2.11
C PRO A 15 30.93 -34.70 -3.60
N PRO A 16 30.12 -34.08 -4.48
CA PRO A 16 30.46 -33.95 -5.88
C PRO A 16 31.77 -33.14 -6.00
N ALA A 17 32.79 -33.77 -6.57
CA ALA A 17 34.08 -33.14 -6.88
C ALA A 17 34.20 -32.98 -8.39
N ARG A 18 34.70 -31.82 -8.84
CA ARG A 18 35.06 -31.59 -10.24
C ARG A 18 36.58 -31.67 -10.33
N GLU A 19 37.09 -32.66 -11.06
CA GLU A 19 38.52 -32.79 -11.40
C GLU A 19 39.50 -32.50 -10.23
N ASN A 20 39.34 -33.21 -9.11
CA ASN A 20 40.20 -33.15 -7.92
C ASN A 20 40.15 -31.88 -7.05
N GLU A 21 39.25 -30.92 -7.27
CA GLU A 21 38.94 -29.90 -6.27
C GLU A 21 37.67 -30.27 -5.47
N ALA A 22 37.81 -30.35 -4.14
CA ALA A 22 36.68 -30.38 -3.23
C ALA A 22 35.95 -29.04 -3.32
N ILE A 23 34.63 -29.07 -3.55
CA ILE A 23 33.81 -27.84 -3.58
C ILE A 23 33.67 -27.32 -2.14
N ASP A 24 34.67 -26.55 -1.71
CA ASP A 24 34.78 -25.95 -0.37
C ASP A 24 33.80 -24.80 -0.13
N PHE A 25 32.94 -24.48 -1.12
CA PHE A 25 31.88 -23.47 -1.00
C PHE A 25 30.85 -23.83 0.08
N ILE A 26 30.75 -25.12 0.42
CA ILE A 26 29.85 -25.67 1.42
C ILE A 26 30.43 -25.42 2.85
N HIS A 27 31.70 -25.07 3.01
CA HIS A 27 32.37 -24.78 4.30
C HIS A 27 31.83 -23.64 5.21
N SER A 28 31.40 -22.52 4.65
CA SER A 28 31.60 -21.23 5.34
C SER A 28 30.37 -20.67 6.08
N LEU A 29 30.62 -19.98 7.20
CA LEU A 29 29.68 -19.22 8.05
C LEU A 29 28.91 -18.09 7.32
N GLY A 30 28.99 -18.01 5.99
CA GLY A 30 28.32 -17.03 5.13
C GLY A 30 27.22 -17.59 4.20
N ARG A 31 26.87 -18.89 4.27
CA ARG A 31 25.83 -19.51 3.40
C ARG A 31 24.47 -18.80 3.44
N ASP A 32 24.15 -18.20 4.57
CA ASP A 32 22.90 -17.49 4.80
C ASP A 32 22.71 -16.25 3.88
N ALA A 33 23.79 -15.70 3.31
CA ALA A 33 23.75 -14.48 2.52
C ALA A 33 23.44 -14.69 1.02
N ILE A 34 23.44 -15.92 0.51
CA ILE A 34 23.64 -16.19 -0.93
C ILE A 34 22.37 -16.66 -1.68
N HIS A 35 21.18 -16.63 -1.09
CA HIS A 35 20.01 -17.20 -1.79
C HIS A 35 18.82 -16.26 -1.83
N THR A 36 18.63 -15.59 -2.97
CA THR A 36 17.34 -14.99 -3.34
C THR A 36 16.27 -16.10 -3.43
N LEU A 37 14.98 -15.74 -3.42
CA LEU A 37 13.89 -16.72 -3.49
C LEU A 37 13.95 -17.58 -4.78
N GLU A 38 14.57 -17.05 -5.83
CA GLU A 38 14.85 -17.70 -7.11
C GLU A 38 15.92 -18.79 -6.98
N ASP A 39 17.03 -18.52 -6.28
CA ASP A 39 18.12 -19.48 -6.05
C ASP A 39 17.67 -20.70 -5.25
N ILE A 40 16.68 -20.52 -4.37
CA ILE A 40 16.10 -21.54 -3.51
C ILE A 40 15.25 -22.54 -4.31
N GLY A 41 14.42 -22.04 -5.23
CA GLY A 41 13.61 -22.90 -6.11
C GLY A 41 14.50 -23.80 -6.96
N ILE A 42 15.59 -23.23 -7.48
CA ILE A 42 16.59 -23.94 -8.28
C ILE A 42 17.31 -25.03 -7.45
N LEU A 43 17.65 -24.76 -6.18
CA LEU A 43 18.34 -25.71 -5.28
C LEU A 43 17.44 -26.86 -4.79
N ARG A 44 16.13 -26.63 -4.59
CA ARG A 44 15.18 -27.71 -4.21
C ARG A 44 14.97 -28.72 -5.31
N CYS A 45 14.93 -28.26 -6.57
CA CYS A 45 14.76 -29.13 -7.71
C CYS A 45 15.98 -30.04 -7.97
N THR A 46 17.16 -29.70 -7.45
CA THR A 46 18.42 -30.35 -7.84
C THR A 46 19.03 -31.33 -6.83
N ALA A 47 18.70 -31.32 -5.53
CA ALA A 47 19.14 -32.39 -4.63
C ALA A 47 18.32 -32.56 -3.35
N ALA A 48 17.79 -33.77 -3.11
CA ALA A 48 17.13 -34.18 -1.85
C ALA A 48 18.02 -34.06 -0.60
N PHE A 49 19.34 -33.95 -0.77
CA PHE A 49 20.31 -33.72 0.30
C PHE A 49 20.38 -32.24 0.70
N LEU A 50 20.32 -31.32 -0.27
CA LEU A 50 20.34 -29.87 -0.01
C LEU A 50 19.02 -29.42 0.64
N SER A 51 17.90 -30.05 0.27
CA SER A 51 16.60 -29.77 0.90
C SER A 51 16.58 -30.10 2.41
N GLN A 52 17.37 -31.06 2.90
CA GLN A 52 17.40 -31.39 4.33
C GLN A 52 18.31 -30.47 5.16
N ILE A 53 19.35 -29.91 4.53
CA ILE A 53 20.37 -29.10 5.20
C ILE A 53 20.04 -27.60 5.10
N ASP A 54 19.73 -27.10 3.90
CA ASP A 54 19.49 -25.68 3.67
C ASP A 54 18.03 -25.25 3.96
N PHE A 55 17.12 -26.21 4.19
CA PHE A 55 15.72 -25.96 4.56
C PHE A 55 15.32 -26.59 5.90
N SER A 56 16.30 -26.87 6.77
CA SER A 56 15.98 -27.21 8.15
C SER A 56 15.13 -26.09 8.77
N ALA A 57 14.19 -26.44 9.64
CA ALA A 57 13.30 -25.47 10.26
C ALA A 57 14.07 -24.37 11.03
N ALA A 58 15.26 -24.68 11.57
CA ALA A 58 16.13 -23.72 12.22
C ALA A 58 16.71 -22.67 11.24
N VAL A 59 17.22 -23.11 10.09
CA VAL A 59 17.76 -22.21 9.05
C VAL A 59 16.67 -21.30 8.50
N LEU A 60 15.49 -21.85 8.21
CA LEU A 60 14.35 -21.07 7.72
C LEU A 60 13.86 -20.04 8.75
N ARG A 61 13.84 -20.38 10.04
CA ARG A 61 13.49 -19.42 11.10
C ARG A 61 14.52 -18.31 11.24
N ASN A 62 15.81 -18.62 11.13
CA ASN A 62 16.86 -17.60 11.12
C ASN A 62 16.70 -16.62 9.94
N ARG A 63 16.38 -17.15 8.75
CA ARG A 63 16.07 -16.32 7.58
C ARG A 63 14.82 -15.46 7.80
N LEU A 64 13.74 -16.04 8.31
CA LEU A 64 12.52 -15.31 8.63
C LEU A 64 12.82 -14.13 9.59
N GLY A 65 13.64 -14.36 10.61
CA GLY A 65 14.12 -13.31 11.51
C GLY A 65 14.88 -12.19 10.77
N ARG A 66 15.71 -12.52 9.78
CA ARG A 66 16.39 -11.53 8.93
C ARG A 66 15.43 -10.75 8.03
N CYS A 67 14.42 -11.41 7.44
CA CYS A 67 13.38 -10.72 6.67
C CYS A 67 12.60 -9.72 7.54
N LEU A 68 12.23 -10.13 8.76
CA LEU A 68 11.59 -9.25 9.75
C LEU A 68 12.48 -8.07 10.13
N ALA A 69 13.78 -8.31 10.35
CA ALA A 69 14.74 -7.25 10.66
C ALA A 69 14.91 -6.26 9.50
N ALA A 70 15.04 -6.77 8.27
CA ALA A 70 15.20 -5.96 7.06
C ALA A 70 14.01 -5.01 6.81
N LYS A 71 12.79 -5.44 7.16
CA LYS A 71 11.58 -4.62 7.07
C LYS A 71 11.22 -3.88 8.35
N GLN A 72 12.07 -3.93 9.38
CA GLN A 72 11.83 -3.30 10.69
C GLN A 72 10.51 -3.76 11.36
N LEU A 73 10.14 -5.04 11.16
CA LEU A 73 8.91 -5.64 11.68
C LEU A 73 9.13 -6.51 12.93
N HIS A 74 10.38 -6.78 13.33
CA HIS A 74 10.73 -7.67 14.44
C HIS A 74 10.11 -7.29 15.81
N GLY A 75 9.80 -6.01 16.02
CA GLY A 75 9.11 -5.53 17.24
C GLY A 75 7.58 -5.50 17.14
N ILE A 76 7.02 -5.89 15.99
CA ILE A 76 5.59 -5.75 15.67
C ILE A 76 4.97 -7.11 15.38
N ILE A 77 5.71 -7.97 14.67
CA ILE A 77 5.26 -9.28 14.24
C ILE A 77 6.31 -10.30 14.63
N ALA A 78 5.85 -11.36 15.28
CA ALA A 78 6.59 -12.57 15.55
C ALA A 78 5.82 -13.76 14.96
N PHE A 79 6.51 -14.89 14.83
CA PHE A 79 5.91 -16.14 14.39
C PHE A 79 6.11 -17.20 15.45
N ASP A 80 5.11 -18.07 15.62
CA ASP A 80 5.19 -19.16 16.58
C ASP A 80 6.39 -20.07 16.25
N SER A 81 7.20 -20.35 17.26
CA SER A 81 8.34 -21.27 17.16
C SER A 81 7.95 -22.68 16.72
N GLN A 82 6.67 -23.06 16.89
CA GLN A 82 6.14 -24.38 16.53
C GLN A 82 5.66 -24.46 15.08
N LEU A 83 5.70 -23.38 14.29
CA LEU A 83 5.31 -23.43 12.89
C LEU A 83 6.15 -24.47 12.13
N GLU A 84 5.46 -25.36 11.43
CA GLU A 84 6.08 -26.36 10.57
C GLU A 84 6.80 -25.70 9.38
N THR A 85 7.75 -26.41 8.79
CA THR A 85 8.58 -25.96 7.66
C THR A 85 7.76 -25.31 6.53
N LYS A 86 6.61 -25.89 6.16
CA LYS A 86 5.72 -25.34 5.11
C LYS A 86 5.19 -23.96 5.47
N LEU A 87 4.77 -23.75 6.71
CA LEU A 87 4.24 -22.46 7.18
C LEU A 87 5.36 -21.44 7.39
N VAL A 88 6.56 -21.86 7.78
CA VAL A 88 7.73 -20.97 7.85
C VAL A 88 8.12 -20.45 6.46
N LEU A 89 8.05 -21.29 5.41
CA LEU A 89 8.27 -20.85 4.03
C LEU A 89 7.22 -19.83 3.57
N LYS A 90 5.94 -20.08 3.90
CA LYS A 90 4.87 -19.12 3.66
C LYS A 90 5.12 -17.79 4.38
N ALA A 91 5.56 -17.84 5.63
CA ALA A 91 5.91 -16.65 6.40
C ALA A 91 7.07 -15.87 5.76
N ILE A 92 8.11 -16.55 5.28
CA ILE A 92 9.22 -15.92 4.55
C ILE A 92 8.70 -15.22 3.29
N TRP A 93 7.88 -15.90 2.49
CA TRP A 93 7.28 -15.29 1.28
C TRP A 93 6.46 -14.05 1.62
N LEU A 94 5.61 -14.10 2.66
CA LEU A 94 4.82 -12.96 3.12
C LEU A 94 5.70 -11.80 3.56
N MET A 95 6.77 -12.07 4.33
CA MET A 95 7.68 -11.02 4.79
C MET A 95 8.45 -10.42 3.62
N ASP A 96 8.95 -11.24 2.70
CA ASP A 96 9.86 -10.80 1.65
C ASP A 96 9.11 -10.03 0.55
N THR A 97 7.97 -10.58 0.10
CA THR A 97 7.29 -10.09 -1.12
C THR A 97 6.18 -9.07 -0.86
N GLN A 98 5.58 -9.06 0.32
CA GLN A 98 4.40 -8.22 0.58
C GLN A 98 4.77 -6.87 1.19
N GLN A 99 3.90 -5.88 0.99
CA GLN A 99 4.02 -4.55 1.59
C GLN A 99 3.28 -4.52 2.93
N TRP A 100 4.05 -4.38 4.01
CA TRP A 100 3.52 -4.41 5.38
C TRP A 100 3.30 -3.03 5.99
N THR A 101 3.71 -1.94 5.33
CA THR A 101 3.75 -0.60 5.91
C THR A 101 2.42 -0.18 6.54
N GLU A 102 1.33 -0.29 5.79
CA GLU A 102 -0.02 0.09 6.25
C GLU A 102 -0.48 -0.73 7.46
N VAL A 103 -0.37 -2.05 7.36
CA VAL A 103 -0.79 -2.98 8.42
C VAL A 103 0.09 -2.82 9.66
N ALA A 104 1.40 -2.66 9.48
CA ALA A 104 2.33 -2.42 10.58
C ALA A 104 2.03 -1.10 11.28
N ASN A 105 1.70 -0.03 10.56
CA ASN A 105 1.29 1.25 11.14
C ASN A 105 -0.01 1.10 11.93
N ALA A 106 -1.02 0.41 11.39
CA ALA A 106 -2.25 0.13 12.11
C ALA A 106 -2.04 -0.74 13.36
N LEU A 107 -1.14 -1.73 13.32
CA LEU A 107 -0.77 -2.53 14.49
C LEU A 107 -0.03 -1.71 15.54
N ARG A 108 0.91 -0.85 15.15
CA ARG A 108 1.57 0.08 16.06
C ARG A 108 0.56 1.01 16.72
N PHE A 109 -0.40 1.52 15.94
CA PHE A 109 -1.48 2.36 16.45
C PHE A 109 -2.37 1.60 17.44
N ALA A 110 -2.79 0.37 17.12
CA ALA A 110 -3.54 -0.48 18.04
C ALA A 110 -2.76 -0.78 19.33
N GLY A 111 -1.44 -1.02 19.24
CA GLY A 111 -0.58 -1.21 20.40
C GLY A 111 -0.46 0.04 21.26
N GLN A 112 -0.29 1.21 20.65
CA GLN A 112 -0.27 2.51 21.32
C GLN A 112 -1.61 2.81 22.04
N ARG A 113 -2.72 2.34 21.47
CA ARG A 113 -4.07 2.40 22.06
C ARG A 113 -4.32 1.33 23.13
N GLY A 114 -3.38 0.42 23.37
CA GLY A 114 -3.50 -0.68 24.34
C GLY A 114 -4.44 -1.82 23.90
N LEU A 115 -4.79 -1.89 22.62
CA LEU A 115 -5.73 -2.88 22.06
C LEU A 115 -5.05 -4.20 21.69
N CYS A 116 -3.72 -4.19 21.58
CA CYS A 116 -2.90 -5.38 21.39
C CYS A 116 -1.55 -5.22 22.07
N GLN A 117 -0.85 -6.33 22.28
CA GLN A 117 0.54 -6.33 22.74
C GLN A 117 1.43 -6.65 21.55
N LEU A 118 2.44 -5.82 21.33
CA LEU A 118 3.44 -6.03 20.30
C LEU A 118 4.70 -6.69 20.90
N PRO A 119 5.35 -7.62 20.17
CA PRO A 119 4.96 -8.13 18.85
C PRO A 119 3.76 -9.09 18.92
N ILE A 120 2.91 -9.05 17.88
CA ILE A 120 1.85 -10.06 17.69
C ILE A 120 2.49 -11.34 17.19
N THR A 121 2.24 -12.46 17.88
CA THR A 121 2.74 -13.77 17.48
C THR A 121 1.72 -14.46 16.57
N LEU A 122 2.10 -14.66 15.29
CA LEU A 122 1.29 -15.38 14.31
C LEU A 122 1.46 -16.89 14.48
N ALA A 123 0.35 -17.55 14.77
CA ALA A 123 0.24 -18.99 14.97
C ALA A 123 -0.29 -19.70 13.71
N VAL A 124 -0.40 -21.02 13.78
CA VAL A 124 -0.91 -21.87 12.68
C VAL A 124 -2.26 -21.36 12.15
N ALA A 125 -3.19 -21.03 13.03
CA ALA A 125 -4.52 -20.54 12.66
C ALA A 125 -4.48 -19.21 11.87
N ASP A 126 -3.54 -18.31 12.18
CA ASP A 126 -3.35 -17.06 11.43
C ASP A 126 -2.82 -17.37 10.02
N MET A 127 -1.86 -18.29 9.96
CA MET A 127 -1.23 -18.70 8.72
C MET A 127 -2.16 -19.51 7.82
N GLN A 128 -3.24 -20.08 8.36
CA GLN A 128 -4.26 -20.83 7.61
C GLN A 128 -5.45 -19.98 7.14
N ARG A 129 -5.47 -18.67 7.42
CA ARG A 129 -6.49 -17.77 6.86
C ARG A 129 -6.53 -17.73 5.34
N HIS A 130 -5.43 -18.09 4.70
CA HIS A 130 -5.30 -18.21 3.25
C HIS A 130 -4.72 -19.57 2.92
N ASP A 131 -5.51 -20.49 2.37
CA ASP A 131 -5.01 -21.85 2.14
C ASP A 131 -4.01 -21.94 0.98
N SER A 132 -4.06 -20.98 0.04
CA SER A 132 -3.19 -20.92 -1.12
C SER A 132 -2.64 -19.51 -1.41
N LYS A 133 -1.65 -19.41 -2.30
CA LYS A 133 -1.08 -18.11 -2.75
C LYS A 133 -2.12 -17.35 -3.52
N GLN A 134 -2.86 -18.07 -4.35
CA GLN A 134 -3.93 -17.54 -5.17
C GLN A 134 -5.06 -17.00 -4.30
N ALA A 135 -5.42 -17.70 -3.22
CA ALA A 135 -6.40 -17.21 -2.26
C ALA A 135 -5.94 -15.90 -1.62
N TYR A 136 -4.67 -15.82 -1.19
CA TYR A 136 -4.10 -14.57 -0.66
C TYR A 136 -4.09 -13.43 -1.71
N LEU A 137 -3.67 -13.72 -2.95
CA LEU A 137 -3.55 -12.72 -4.02
C LEU A 137 -4.92 -12.33 -4.62
N ALA A 138 -5.98 -13.07 -4.35
CA ALA A 138 -7.34 -12.71 -4.75
C ALA A 138 -7.89 -11.54 -3.92
N ASP A 139 -7.36 -11.33 -2.71
CA ASP A 139 -7.68 -10.20 -1.86
C ASP A 139 -6.76 -9.00 -2.12
N ALA A 140 -7.26 -7.80 -1.82
CA ALA A 140 -6.40 -6.63 -1.70
C ALA A 140 -5.36 -6.85 -0.59
N GLY A 141 -4.09 -6.50 -0.85
CA GLY A 141 -2.97 -6.81 0.06
C GLY A 141 -3.19 -6.42 1.52
N VAL A 142 -3.71 -5.22 1.79
CA VAL A 142 -4.02 -4.79 3.17
C VAL A 142 -5.11 -5.65 3.81
N ILE A 143 -6.17 -6.00 3.07
CA ILE A 143 -7.26 -6.87 3.54
C ILE A 143 -6.73 -8.28 3.82
N ALA A 144 -5.94 -8.84 2.90
CA ALA A 144 -5.37 -10.18 3.02
C ALA A 144 -4.48 -10.30 4.27
N LEU A 145 -3.62 -9.30 4.49
CA LEU A 145 -2.77 -9.22 5.68
C LEU A 145 -3.59 -9.00 6.96
N TRP A 146 -4.61 -8.12 6.93
CA TRP A 146 -5.44 -7.84 8.09
C TRP A 146 -6.28 -9.04 8.52
N LYS A 147 -6.76 -9.88 7.58
CA LYS A 147 -7.40 -11.17 7.92
C LYS A 147 -6.52 -12.06 8.80
N MET A 148 -5.20 -12.00 8.63
CA MET A 148 -4.24 -12.78 9.41
C MET A 148 -3.96 -12.17 10.79
N VAL A 149 -3.85 -10.84 10.88
CA VAL A 149 -3.37 -10.17 12.11
C VAL A 149 -4.47 -9.53 12.96
N GLY A 150 -5.62 -9.20 12.36
CA GLY A 150 -6.65 -8.36 12.96
C GLY A 150 -7.27 -8.98 14.22
N ARG A 151 -7.42 -10.31 14.29
CA ARG A 151 -7.98 -11.01 15.46
C ARG A 151 -7.16 -10.85 16.75
N HIS A 152 -5.93 -10.34 16.65
CA HIS A 152 -5.06 -10.02 17.79
C HIS A 152 -5.29 -8.60 18.33
N VAL A 153 -6.07 -7.78 17.63
CA VAL A 153 -6.55 -6.47 18.08
C VAL A 153 -7.90 -6.69 18.79
N ASN A 154 -7.90 -6.46 20.10
CA ASN A 154 -9.04 -6.71 20.97
C ASN A 154 -9.54 -5.39 21.57
N PHE A 155 -10.77 -5.01 21.22
CA PHE A 155 -11.44 -3.85 21.80
C PHE A 155 -12.02 -4.16 23.18
N GLY A 156 -12.28 -5.44 23.48
CA GLY A 156 -12.89 -5.88 24.73
C GLY A 156 -14.38 -5.55 24.82
N GLY A 157 -15.01 -5.99 25.91
CA GLY A 157 -16.43 -5.73 26.18
C GLY A 157 -17.36 -6.12 25.03
N HIS A 158 -18.33 -5.27 24.73
CA HIS A 158 -19.30 -5.44 23.64
C HIS A 158 -18.73 -5.15 22.24
N TYR A 159 -17.54 -4.55 22.17
CA TYR A 159 -16.87 -4.23 20.90
C TYR A 159 -16.15 -5.44 20.28
N GLY A 160 -15.79 -6.45 21.08
CA GLY A 160 -15.19 -7.69 20.58
C GLY A 160 -13.77 -7.49 20.02
N ARG A 161 -13.47 -8.16 18.90
CA ARG A 161 -12.16 -8.14 18.24
C ARG A 161 -12.27 -7.60 16.82
N PHE A 162 -11.17 -7.05 16.30
CA PHE A 162 -11.14 -6.59 14.92
C PHE A 162 -10.85 -7.72 13.93
N GLU A 163 -11.82 -8.60 13.73
CA GLU A 163 -11.67 -9.73 12.82
C GLU A 163 -12.32 -9.45 11.46
N LEU A 164 -11.73 -9.99 10.38
CA LEU A 164 -12.32 -9.99 9.04
C LEU A 164 -12.76 -11.41 8.70
N PHE A 165 -13.94 -11.56 8.11
CA PHE A 165 -14.57 -12.85 7.82
C PHE A 165 -14.91 -12.98 6.35
N ASP A 166 -14.55 -14.10 5.74
CA ASP A 166 -14.92 -14.45 4.36
C ASP A 166 -16.40 -14.85 4.27
N GLN A 167 -17.10 -14.35 3.25
CA GLN A 167 -18.51 -14.68 3.02
C GLN A 167 -18.71 -15.78 1.96
N PRO A 168 -19.66 -16.71 2.18
CA PRO A 168 -20.08 -17.64 1.14
C PRO A 168 -20.63 -16.90 -0.08
N GLY A 169 -19.97 -17.04 -1.23
CA GLY A 169 -20.33 -16.33 -2.47
C GLY A 169 -19.47 -15.10 -2.78
N GLY A 170 -18.45 -14.83 -1.96
CA GLY A 170 -17.54 -13.70 -2.12
C GLY A 170 -17.91 -12.51 -1.23
N GLY A 171 -16.91 -11.68 -0.91
CA GLY A 171 -17.05 -10.54 -0.01
C GLY A 171 -16.46 -10.78 1.38
N VAL A 172 -16.36 -9.69 2.16
CA VAL A 172 -15.73 -9.67 3.47
C VAL A 172 -16.65 -8.98 4.47
N ARG A 173 -16.79 -9.53 5.67
CA ARG A 173 -17.38 -8.84 6.83
C ARG A 173 -16.29 -8.44 7.82
N ALA A 174 -16.54 -7.39 8.60
CA ALA A 174 -15.60 -6.93 9.63
C ALA A 174 -16.23 -6.88 11.01
N ILE A 175 -15.43 -7.10 12.05
CA ILE A 175 -15.77 -7.03 13.47
C ILE A 175 -16.70 -8.18 13.92
N LYS A 176 -17.86 -8.32 13.30
CA LYS A 176 -18.85 -9.37 13.56
C LYS A 176 -19.21 -10.06 12.25
N ASP A 177 -19.35 -11.37 12.27
CA ASP A 177 -19.87 -12.12 11.13
C ASP A 177 -21.40 -12.11 11.11
N GLU A 178 -21.98 -10.90 10.92
CA GLU A 178 -23.41 -10.65 10.98
C GLU A 178 -23.84 -9.71 9.83
N PRO A 179 -25.11 -9.80 9.35
CA PRO A 179 -25.63 -8.84 8.38
C PRO A 179 -25.51 -7.39 8.85
N GLY A 180 -25.11 -6.49 7.95
CA GLY A 180 -24.84 -5.07 8.23
C GLY A 180 -23.37 -4.75 8.47
N PHE A 181 -22.52 -5.76 8.66
CA PHE A 181 -21.07 -5.63 8.83
C PHE A 181 -20.28 -5.96 7.55
N GLU A 182 -20.94 -5.98 6.40
CA GLU A 182 -20.29 -6.18 5.10
C GLU A 182 -19.38 -5.01 4.73
N LEU A 183 -18.25 -5.36 4.11
CA LEU A 183 -17.36 -4.47 3.41
C LEU A 183 -17.54 -4.68 1.91
N ASP A 184 -17.73 -3.58 1.19
CA ASP A 184 -17.59 -3.56 -0.26
C ASP A 184 -16.20 -3.01 -0.59
N ILE A 185 -15.35 -3.91 -1.10
CA ILE A 185 -13.92 -3.67 -1.34
C ILE A 185 -13.75 -3.21 -2.77
N ASN A 186 -13.12 -2.05 -2.94
CA ASN A 186 -12.97 -1.37 -4.22
C ASN A 186 -14.33 -1.12 -4.92
N PRO A 187 -15.27 -0.43 -4.25
CA PRO A 187 -16.58 -0.13 -4.82
C PRO A 187 -16.43 0.71 -6.10
N PRO A 188 -17.37 0.61 -7.06
CA PRO A 188 -17.37 1.47 -8.23
C PRO A 188 -17.65 2.92 -7.81
N LEU A 189 -16.61 3.76 -7.84
CA LEU A 189 -16.72 5.18 -7.51
C LEU A 189 -17.03 6.01 -8.76
N PRO A 190 -17.89 7.06 -8.67
CA PRO A 190 -18.09 7.99 -9.77
C PRO A 190 -16.77 8.63 -10.25
N PRO A 191 -16.63 8.99 -11.54
CA PRO A 191 -15.40 9.60 -12.06
C PRO A 191 -14.98 10.90 -11.36
N ALA A 192 -15.97 11.66 -10.86
CA ALA A 192 -15.74 12.90 -10.12
C ALA A 192 -15.50 12.69 -8.61
N HIS A 193 -15.52 11.45 -8.14
CA HIS A 193 -15.33 11.15 -6.72
C HIS A 193 -13.87 11.42 -6.31
N PRO A 194 -13.62 12.11 -5.18
CA PRO A 194 -12.28 12.56 -4.79
C PRO A 194 -11.27 11.42 -4.62
N TYR A 195 -11.72 10.21 -4.26
CA TYR A 195 -10.83 9.06 -4.11
C TYR A 195 -10.54 8.31 -5.42
N HIS A 196 -11.28 8.57 -6.50
CA HIS A 196 -11.13 7.83 -7.76
C HIS A 196 -9.72 7.98 -8.36
N THR A 197 -9.14 9.18 -8.30
CA THR A 197 -7.78 9.46 -8.81
C THR A 197 -6.66 8.90 -7.94
N HIS A 198 -6.98 8.40 -6.74
CA HIS A 198 -6.01 8.00 -5.73
C HIS A 198 -6.02 6.50 -5.42
N THR A 199 -6.89 5.70 -6.05
CA THR A 199 -7.01 4.26 -5.81
C THR A 199 -5.69 3.51 -5.98
N ILE A 200 -5.31 2.72 -4.95
CA ILE A 200 -4.13 1.86 -4.93
C ILE A 200 -4.60 0.40 -4.91
N ASN A 201 -4.19 -0.42 -5.88
CA ASN A 201 -4.68 -1.82 -6.02
C ASN A 201 -4.52 -2.67 -4.73
N GLY A 202 -3.42 -2.52 -4.00
CA GLY A 202 -3.18 -3.26 -2.74
C GLY A 202 -3.84 -2.64 -1.51
N ASN A 203 -4.40 -1.44 -1.63
CA ASN A 203 -5.03 -0.67 -0.56
C ASN A 203 -6.22 0.15 -1.12
N PRO A 204 -7.22 -0.51 -1.72
CA PRO A 204 -8.30 0.17 -2.44
C PRO A 204 -9.30 0.82 -1.48
N PRO A 205 -10.16 1.74 -1.95
CA PRO A 205 -11.29 2.26 -1.18
C PRO A 205 -12.18 1.15 -0.62
N VAL A 206 -12.81 1.41 0.52
CA VAL A 206 -13.73 0.46 1.17
C VAL A 206 -14.99 1.20 1.57
N THR A 207 -16.16 0.65 1.22
CA THR A 207 -17.45 1.14 1.71
C THR A 207 -18.02 0.19 2.75
N CYS A 208 -18.61 0.74 3.80
CA CYS A 208 -19.30 -0.03 4.84
C CYS A 208 -20.38 0.80 5.54
N ARG A 209 -21.20 0.14 6.36
CA ARG A 209 -22.17 0.79 7.25
C ARG A 209 -21.74 0.75 8.72
N ILE A 210 -20.51 0.32 9.00
CA ILE A 210 -20.05 0.08 10.36
C ILE A 210 -19.69 1.41 11.03
N ARG A 211 -20.40 1.71 12.13
CA ARG A 211 -20.12 2.85 13.00
C ARG A 211 -20.10 2.42 14.47
N GLU A 212 -19.43 3.23 15.27
CA GLU A 212 -19.55 3.19 16.71
C GLU A 212 -20.84 3.94 17.09
N GLN A 213 -21.67 3.34 17.94
CA GLN A 213 -22.85 4.01 18.48
C GLN A 213 -23.22 3.38 19.82
N GLY A 214 -23.40 4.22 20.85
CA GLY A 214 -23.93 3.79 22.13
C GLY A 214 -23.10 2.72 22.84
N GLY A 215 -21.77 2.72 22.70
CA GLY A 215 -20.92 1.76 23.41
C GLY A 215 -20.72 0.42 22.68
N SER A 216 -21.11 0.31 21.40
CA SER A 216 -20.97 -0.90 20.59
C SER A 216 -20.80 -0.57 19.11
N TRP A 217 -20.28 -1.53 18.34
CA TRP A 217 -20.37 -1.48 16.89
C TRP A 217 -21.79 -1.78 16.41
N THR A 218 -22.31 -0.93 15.53
CA THR A 218 -23.62 -1.04 14.90
C THR A 218 -23.51 -0.83 13.38
N ALA A 219 -24.52 -1.32 12.65
CA ALA A 219 -24.71 -1.01 11.24
C ALA A 219 -25.61 0.22 11.12
N GLY A 220 -25.03 1.36 10.74
CA GLY A 220 -25.74 2.61 10.50
C GLY A 220 -26.56 2.61 9.22
N ALA A 221 -27.43 3.61 9.07
CA ALA A 221 -28.20 3.82 7.84
C ALA A 221 -27.32 4.37 6.70
N GLU A 222 -26.33 5.19 7.05
CA GLU A 222 -25.42 5.84 6.11
C GLU A 222 -24.29 4.91 5.67
N VAL A 223 -23.86 5.06 4.42
CA VAL A 223 -22.71 4.36 3.86
C VAL A 223 -21.50 5.27 3.94
N ILE A 224 -20.46 4.80 4.64
CA ILE A 224 -19.18 5.49 4.75
C ILE A 224 -18.23 4.90 3.73
N THR A 225 -17.66 5.75 2.88
CA THR A 225 -16.58 5.44 1.94
C THR A 225 -15.26 5.85 2.56
N ASP A 226 -14.42 4.91 2.95
CA ASP A 226 -13.02 5.16 3.33
C ASP A 226 -12.15 5.22 2.09
N ALA A 227 -11.21 6.16 2.05
CA ALA A 227 -10.32 6.34 0.91
C ALA A 227 -9.46 5.10 0.62
N SER A 228 -9.20 4.28 1.64
CA SER A 228 -8.47 3.02 1.49
C SER A 228 -8.84 2.00 2.58
N ALA A 229 -8.48 0.73 2.35
CA ALA A 229 -8.60 -0.32 3.35
C ALA A 229 -7.81 -0.01 4.63
N SER A 230 -6.64 0.62 4.53
CA SER A 230 -5.89 1.05 5.72
C SER A 230 -6.56 2.22 6.45
N ALA A 231 -7.20 3.15 5.72
CA ALA A 231 -8.02 4.19 6.32
C ALA A 231 -9.22 3.60 7.09
N PHE A 232 -9.93 2.62 6.50
CA PHE A 232 -10.98 1.86 7.20
C PHE A 232 -10.44 1.22 8.49
N VAL A 233 -9.31 0.51 8.41
CA VAL A 233 -8.69 -0.13 9.57
C VAL A 233 -8.34 0.88 10.67
N MET A 234 -7.69 1.99 10.32
CA MET A 234 -7.35 3.05 11.27
C MET A 234 -8.61 3.68 11.87
N ARG A 235 -9.64 3.94 11.07
CA ARG A 235 -10.92 4.48 11.52
C ARG A 235 -11.61 3.58 12.54
N VAL A 236 -11.53 2.26 12.37
CA VAL A 236 -12.12 1.30 13.32
C VAL A 236 -11.30 1.21 14.62
N ILE A 237 -10.01 1.56 14.60
CA ILE A 237 -9.15 1.59 15.80
C ILE A 237 -9.32 2.90 16.61
N LEU A 238 -9.77 3.99 15.97
CA LEU A 238 -9.89 5.33 16.58
C LEU A 238 -10.86 5.43 17.77
N PRO A 239 -12.08 4.83 17.75
CA PRO A 239 -13.08 5.13 18.77
C PRO A 239 -12.68 4.71 20.20
N PRO A 240 -13.09 5.48 21.22
CA PRO A 240 -12.82 5.24 22.65
C PRO A 240 -13.92 4.36 23.32
N PRO A 241 -13.86 4.03 24.63
CA PRO A 241 -13.18 4.74 25.72
C PRO A 241 -11.69 4.41 25.85
N VAL A 242 -10.87 5.46 26.03
CA VAL A 242 -9.50 5.35 26.54
C VAL A 242 -9.34 6.32 27.70
N ALA A 243 -8.56 5.94 28.71
CA ALA A 243 -8.26 6.81 29.84
C ALA A 243 -7.69 8.16 29.36
N ASN A 244 -8.00 9.23 30.10
CA ASN A 244 -7.56 10.59 29.79
C ASN A 244 -8.10 11.15 28.46
N TRP A 245 -9.19 10.64 27.91
CA TRP A 245 -9.81 11.24 26.72
C TRP A 245 -10.03 12.74 26.90
N GLY A 246 -9.73 13.51 25.85
CA GLY A 246 -9.94 14.94 25.82
C GLY A 246 -10.10 15.48 24.43
N VAL A 247 -10.99 16.45 24.28
CA VAL A 247 -11.38 17.03 22.99
C VAL A 247 -11.64 18.53 23.10
N THR A 248 -11.21 19.28 22.10
CA THR A 248 -11.54 20.71 22.00
C THR A 248 -12.96 20.91 21.47
N PRO A 249 -13.62 22.03 21.79
CA PRO A 249 -14.77 22.51 21.04
C PRO A 249 -14.48 22.60 19.55
N TRP A 250 -15.53 22.50 18.74
CA TRP A 250 -15.41 22.71 17.30
C TRP A 250 -15.13 24.18 17.02
N VAL A 251 -14.12 24.41 16.18
CA VAL A 251 -13.82 25.74 15.63
C VAL A 251 -14.22 25.75 14.17
N TYR A 252 -14.98 26.76 13.77
CA TYR A 252 -15.47 26.93 12.41
C TYR A 252 -14.54 27.90 11.67
N VAL A 253 -13.92 27.44 10.60
CA VAL A 253 -12.94 28.23 9.83
C VAL A 253 -13.26 28.10 8.34
N ASP A 254 -13.23 29.21 7.62
CA ASP A 254 -13.31 29.17 6.16
C ASP A 254 -12.06 28.49 5.58
N ARG A 255 -12.25 27.51 4.69
CA ARG A 255 -11.18 26.70 4.11
C ARG A 255 -10.13 27.54 3.38
N HIS A 256 -10.52 28.69 2.84
CA HIS A 256 -9.65 29.60 2.09
C HIS A 256 -9.02 30.70 2.97
N ALA A 257 -9.43 30.82 4.23
CA ALA A 257 -8.81 31.74 5.18
C ALA A 257 -7.41 31.27 5.60
N HIS A 258 -6.66 32.18 6.24
CA HIS A 258 -5.33 31.91 6.82
C HIS A 258 -4.39 31.21 5.82
N ASP A 259 -4.22 31.83 4.64
CA ASP A 259 -3.39 31.33 3.53
C ASP A 259 -3.87 29.99 2.92
N GLY A 260 -5.13 29.63 3.12
CA GLY A 260 -5.73 28.42 2.55
C GLY A 260 -5.18 27.11 3.14
N VAL A 261 -4.66 27.15 4.37
CA VAL A 261 -4.07 25.98 5.03
C VAL A 261 -5.04 24.80 5.07
N LEU A 262 -6.31 25.04 5.43
CA LEU A 262 -7.32 23.97 5.49
C LEU A 262 -7.70 23.46 4.10
N ASP A 263 -7.80 24.33 3.09
CA ASP A 263 -8.01 23.93 1.71
C ASP A 263 -6.88 23.01 1.22
N GLY A 264 -5.63 23.38 1.48
CA GLY A 264 -4.47 22.55 1.18
C GLY A 264 -4.49 21.20 1.90
N LEU A 265 -4.88 21.19 3.18
CA LEU A 265 -5.01 19.96 3.98
C LEU A 265 -6.14 19.06 3.49
N LEU A 266 -7.24 19.59 2.95
CA LEU A 266 -8.37 18.81 2.42
C LEU A 266 -8.10 18.30 1.00
N ASN A 267 -7.38 19.06 0.19
CA ASN A 267 -6.98 18.67 -1.16
C ASN A 267 -5.71 17.78 -1.19
N HIS A 268 -5.03 17.62 -0.06
CA HIS A 268 -3.88 16.72 0.05
C HIS A 268 -4.28 15.26 -0.24
N SER A 269 -3.32 14.44 -0.70
CA SER A 269 -3.58 13.03 -0.99
C SER A 269 -4.13 12.30 0.25
N PRO A 270 -5.22 11.53 0.14
CA PRO A 270 -5.80 10.81 1.27
C PRO A 270 -4.94 9.63 1.74
N HIS A 271 -3.83 9.31 1.07
CA HIS A 271 -2.92 8.21 1.42
C HIS A 271 -1.57 8.69 1.98
N GLN A 272 -1.31 10.00 1.94
CA GLN A 272 -0.05 10.56 2.40
C GLN A 272 -0.33 11.50 3.57
N PRO A 273 0.30 11.30 4.74
CA PRO A 273 0.14 12.23 5.84
C PRO A 273 0.73 13.60 5.47
N PRO A 274 0.00 14.70 5.71
CA PRO A 274 0.56 16.04 5.61
C PRO A 274 1.77 16.24 6.52
N ASN A 275 2.57 17.28 6.27
CA ASN A 275 3.71 17.63 7.11
C ASN A 275 3.29 17.83 8.57
N GLY A 276 4.03 17.22 9.50
CA GLY A 276 3.70 17.25 10.93
C GLY A 276 2.73 16.17 11.38
N CYS A 277 2.20 15.36 10.47
CA CYS A 277 1.32 14.23 10.78
C CYS A 277 2.05 12.89 10.59
N THR A 278 1.70 11.92 11.43
CA THR A 278 2.18 10.54 11.37
C THR A 278 1.34 9.70 10.40
N ALA A 279 0.03 9.92 10.35
CA ALA A 279 -0.90 9.23 9.46
C ALA A 279 -2.09 10.14 9.12
N VAL A 280 -2.81 9.78 8.05
CA VAL A 280 -4.07 10.41 7.66
C VAL A 280 -5.13 9.34 7.45
N VAL A 281 -6.35 9.61 7.89
CA VAL A 281 -7.54 8.83 7.60
C VAL A 281 -8.52 9.76 6.91
N ALA A 282 -9.03 9.35 5.74
CA ALA A 282 -10.00 10.12 4.98
C ALA A 282 -11.22 9.24 4.69
N SER A 283 -12.40 9.76 5.03
CA SER A 283 -13.68 9.08 4.89
C SER A 283 -14.74 10.07 4.41
N ARG A 284 -15.75 9.56 3.70
CA ARG A 284 -16.81 10.39 3.11
C ARG A 284 -18.15 9.69 3.25
N VAL A 285 -19.23 10.46 3.42
CA VAL A 285 -20.61 9.97 3.36
C VAL A 285 -21.33 10.65 2.20
N ASP A 286 -21.52 9.91 1.11
CA ASP A 286 -22.12 10.43 -0.13
C ASP A 286 -23.65 10.51 -0.09
N SER A 287 -24.30 9.87 0.89
CA SER A 287 -25.77 9.95 1.05
C SER A 287 -26.23 11.32 1.53
N SER A 288 -25.35 12.09 2.17
CA SER A 288 -25.62 13.45 2.65
C SER A 288 -25.56 14.45 1.49
N HIS A 289 -26.34 15.53 1.56
CA HIS A 289 -26.38 16.55 0.50
C HIS A 289 -26.18 17.95 1.11
N PRO A 290 -25.02 18.61 0.87
CA PRO A 290 -23.81 18.06 0.24
C PRO A 290 -23.18 16.89 1.01
N PRO A 291 -22.31 16.07 0.37
CA PRO A 291 -21.65 14.96 1.04
C PRO A 291 -20.79 15.39 2.22
N LEU A 292 -20.80 14.58 3.29
CA LEU A 292 -19.95 14.81 4.46
C LEU A 292 -18.54 14.31 4.17
N GLU A 293 -17.55 15.15 4.44
CA GLU A 293 -16.14 14.79 4.35
C GLU A 293 -15.50 14.80 5.74
N TYR A 294 -14.80 13.72 6.07
CA TYR A 294 -14.08 13.54 7.33
C TYR A 294 -12.61 13.29 7.03
N ARG A 295 -11.73 14.06 7.66
CA ARG A 295 -10.28 13.84 7.60
C ARG A 295 -9.67 13.93 8.99
N THR A 296 -9.14 12.79 9.45
CA THR A 296 -8.41 12.68 10.72
C THR A 296 -6.91 12.69 10.45
N LEU A 297 -6.21 13.65 11.05
CA LEU A 297 -4.77 13.83 10.94
C LEU A 297 -4.10 13.39 12.25
N LEU A 298 -3.50 12.20 12.25
CA LEU A 298 -2.80 11.68 13.43
C LEU A 298 -1.49 12.45 13.63
N LEU A 299 -1.34 13.13 14.77
CA LEU A 299 -0.17 13.97 15.08
C LEU A 299 0.95 13.17 15.72
N THR A 300 0.61 12.31 16.68
CA THR A 300 1.57 11.61 17.52
C THR A 300 2.23 10.45 16.78
N PRO A 301 3.57 10.37 16.77
CA PRO A 301 4.29 9.17 16.36
C PRO A 301 3.84 7.95 17.17
N PHE A 302 3.89 6.76 16.56
CA PHE A 302 3.38 5.53 17.18
C PHE A 302 4.17 5.03 18.41
N ASP A 303 5.34 5.59 18.67
CA ASP A 303 6.19 5.26 19.82
C ASP A 303 5.93 6.15 21.05
N ARG A 304 5.03 7.13 20.94
CA ARG A 304 4.64 8.01 22.05
C ARG A 304 3.64 7.32 22.99
N PRO A 305 3.64 7.63 24.30
CA PRO A 305 2.74 7.00 25.27
C PRO A 305 1.28 7.50 25.20
N PHE A 306 1.00 8.44 24.30
CA PHE A 306 -0.32 9.01 24.07
C PHE A 306 -0.53 9.20 22.57
N VAL A 307 -1.80 9.35 22.22
CA VAL A 307 -2.32 9.55 20.88
C VAL A 307 -2.97 10.92 20.83
N ALA A 308 -2.66 11.70 19.80
CA ALA A 308 -3.40 12.91 19.48
C ALA A 308 -3.60 13.07 17.98
N TRP A 309 -4.75 13.63 17.60
CA TRP A 309 -5.09 13.90 16.21
C TRP A 309 -5.95 15.15 16.07
N ILE A 310 -6.06 15.63 14.83
CA ILE A 310 -6.98 16.69 14.44
C ILE A 310 -8.08 16.06 13.58
N ASP A 311 -9.32 16.38 13.87
CA ASP A 311 -10.46 16.06 13.01
C ASP A 311 -10.88 17.31 12.22
N LEU A 312 -10.95 17.15 10.91
CA LEU A 312 -11.48 18.11 9.95
C LEU A 312 -12.79 17.54 9.39
N CYS A 313 -13.88 18.28 9.58
CA CYS A 313 -15.20 17.88 9.09
C CYS A 313 -15.82 19.00 8.25
N ILE A 314 -16.48 18.62 7.14
CA ILE A 314 -17.31 19.53 6.35
C ILE A 314 -18.76 19.07 6.49
N PHE A 315 -19.59 19.88 7.16
CA PHE A 315 -21.00 19.59 7.40
C PHE A 315 -21.93 20.26 6.38
N PRO A 316 -23.13 19.72 6.14
CA PRO A 316 -24.03 20.16 5.08
C PRO A 316 -24.81 21.42 5.49
N ASN A 317 -24.98 21.69 6.79
CA ASN A 317 -25.88 22.71 7.33
C ASN A 317 -25.23 23.52 8.46
N ASN A 318 -24.31 24.43 8.15
CA ASN A 318 -24.33 25.68 8.92
C ASN A 318 -25.32 26.62 8.23
N THR A 319 -26.04 27.40 9.01
CA THR A 319 -27.15 28.29 8.64
C THR A 319 -26.78 29.43 7.66
N GLN A 320 -25.74 29.29 6.84
CA GLN A 320 -25.31 30.30 5.87
C GLN A 320 -24.98 29.79 4.47
N ASN A 321 -25.36 28.56 4.08
CA ASN A 321 -25.10 28.06 2.72
C ASN A 321 -23.58 28.11 2.34
N LYS A 322 -22.70 28.19 3.36
CA LYS A 322 -21.25 28.33 3.17
C LYS A 322 -20.62 26.95 3.09
N THR A 323 -20.54 26.41 1.88
CA THR A 323 -19.83 25.14 1.55
C THR A 323 -18.33 25.16 1.88
N ASN A 324 -17.80 26.31 2.31
CA ASN A 324 -16.39 26.54 2.54
C ASN A 324 -15.99 26.44 4.01
N ILE A 325 -16.94 26.28 4.95
CA ILE A 325 -16.60 26.20 6.37
C ILE A 325 -16.18 24.77 6.74
N VAL A 326 -15.01 24.69 7.38
CA VAL A 326 -14.42 23.48 7.93
C VAL A 326 -14.49 23.57 9.44
N THR A 327 -15.07 22.55 10.05
CA THR A 327 -14.98 22.33 11.50
C THR A 327 -13.68 21.66 11.84
N VAL A 328 -12.95 22.24 12.79
CA VAL A 328 -11.65 21.76 13.27
C VAL A 328 -11.76 21.42 14.74
N SER A 329 -11.26 20.25 15.14
CA SER A 329 -11.13 19.88 16.54
C SER A 329 -9.88 19.04 16.79
N VAL A 330 -9.37 19.09 18.01
CA VAL A 330 -8.21 18.30 18.44
C VAL A 330 -8.68 17.31 19.50
N VAL A 331 -8.28 16.06 19.34
CA VAL A 331 -8.58 14.97 20.27
C VAL A 331 -7.26 14.36 20.77
N THR A 332 -7.22 13.99 22.05
CA THR A 332 -6.03 13.38 22.67
C THR A 332 -6.38 12.48 23.84
N ASN A 333 -5.45 11.60 24.21
CA ASN A 333 -5.44 10.90 25.49
C ASN A 333 -4.17 11.20 26.33
N GLU A 334 -3.44 12.27 26.02
CA GLU A 334 -2.31 12.76 26.83
C GLU A 334 -2.77 13.03 28.27
N PRO A 335 -2.21 12.45 29.34
CA PRO A 335 -2.66 12.72 30.72
C PRO A 335 -2.83 14.23 31.02
N PRO A 336 -4.00 14.69 31.50
CA PRO A 336 -4.22 16.12 31.72
C PRO A 336 -3.39 16.62 32.90
N VAL A 337 -2.90 17.85 32.79
CA VAL A 337 -2.21 18.57 33.88
C VAL A 337 -2.95 19.86 34.24
N GLY A 338 -2.57 20.46 35.37
CA GLY A 338 -3.13 21.75 35.79
C GLY A 338 -4.59 21.68 36.24
N ASP A 339 -5.25 22.84 36.22
CA ASP A 339 -6.64 22.99 36.65
C ASP A 339 -7.61 22.55 35.54
N ALA A 340 -8.76 21.97 35.92
CA ALA A 340 -9.76 21.49 34.97
C ALA A 340 -10.41 22.60 34.14
N SER A 341 -10.41 23.84 34.63
CA SER A 341 -10.91 25.04 33.94
C SER A 341 -9.88 25.71 33.02
N ALA A 342 -8.62 25.26 33.04
CA ALA A 342 -7.58 25.81 32.18
C ALA A 342 -7.83 25.48 30.70
N ALA A 343 -7.25 26.29 29.81
CA ALA A 343 -7.34 26.07 28.37
C ALA A 343 -6.71 24.73 27.97
N PHE A 344 -7.14 24.18 26.84
CA PHE A 344 -6.68 22.89 26.34
C PHE A 344 -5.15 22.81 26.25
N LYS A 345 -4.48 23.88 25.77
CA LYS A 345 -3.01 23.94 25.70
C LYS A 345 -2.31 23.81 27.05
N ASP A 346 -2.93 24.32 28.11
CA ASP A 346 -2.35 24.31 29.45
C ASP A 346 -2.59 22.94 30.12
N ARG A 347 -3.70 22.27 29.75
CA ARG A 347 -4.03 20.92 30.22
C ARG A 347 -3.33 19.81 29.44
N ARG A 348 -3.08 20.01 28.14
CA ARG A 348 -2.54 19.02 27.18
C ARG A 348 -1.33 19.61 26.42
N PRO A 349 -0.25 20.01 27.11
CA PRO A 349 0.84 20.79 26.52
C PRO A 349 1.60 20.04 25.42
N ALA A 350 1.77 18.72 25.53
CA ALA A 350 2.46 17.95 24.51
C ALA A 350 1.64 17.91 23.21
N THR A 351 0.32 17.70 23.32
CA THR A 351 -0.61 17.74 22.19
C THR A 351 -0.62 19.11 21.54
N ALA A 352 -0.80 20.17 22.34
CA ALA A 352 -0.90 21.53 21.80
C ALA A 352 0.35 21.95 21.01
N SER A 353 1.54 21.49 21.42
CA SER A 353 2.79 21.75 20.69
C SER A 353 2.83 21.15 19.28
N LEU A 354 2.03 20.10 19.03
CA LEU A 354 1.98 19.40 17.73
C LEU A 354 0.96 20.02 16.77
N VAL A 355 -0.08 20.68 17.28
CA VAL A 355 -1.22 21.19 16.49
C VAL A 355 -0.80 22.27 15.49
N GLY A 356 0.15 23.13 15.88
CA GLY A 356 0.62 24.24 15.05
C GLY A 356 1.32 23.82 13.75
N GLY A 357 1.88 22.60 13.69
CA GLY A 357 2.55 22.08 12.50
C GLY A 357 1.62 22.02 11.27
N PRO A 358 0.54 21.23 11.33
CA PRO A 358 -0.40 21.12 10.22
C PRO A 358 -1.36 22.31 10.08
N LEU A 359 -1.85 22.91 11.18
CA LEU A 359 -2.89 23.95 11.09
C LEU A 359 -2.36 25.37 10.89
N GLY A 360 -1.05 25.59 11.03
CA GLY A 360 -0.49 26.93 11.15
C GLY A 360 -0.84 27.59 12.50
N SER A 361 -0.11 28.65 12.87
CA SER A 361 -0.20 29.26 14.20
C SER A 361 -1.61 29.80 14.50
N THR A 362 -2.23 30.48 13.55
CA THR A 362 -3.50 31.18 13.78
C THR A 362 -4.64 30.21 14.07
N ILE A 363 -4.82 29.18 13.24
CA ILE A 363 -5.89 28.19 13.42
C ILE A 363 -5.59 27.33 14.64
N ALA A 364 -4.32 26.94 14.85
CA ALA A 364 -3.94 26.21 16.05
C ALA A 364 -4.31 26.98 17.32
N ASP A 365 -4.00 28.28 17.39
CA ASP A 365 -4.36 29.15 18.51
C ASP A 365 -5.88 29.23 18.71
N MET A 366 -6.67 29.31 17.64
CA MET A 366 -8.14 29.31 17.75
C MET A 366 -8.67 28.03 18.43
N VAL A 367 -7.99 26.89 18.23
CA VAL A 367 -8.39 25.58 18.74
C VAL A 367 -7.85 25.32 20.15
N VAL A 368 -6.54 25.48 20.38
CA VAL A 368 -5.89 25.06 21.64
C VAL A 368 -6.09 26.05 22.80
N ASN A 369 -6.54 27.28 22.52
CA ASN A 369 -6.89 28.26 23.56
C ASN A 369 -8.30 28.06 24.13
N GLN A 370 -9.10 27.15 23.56
CA GLN A 370 -10.43 26.83 24.08
C GLN A 370 -10.34 25.95 25.34
N GLN A 371 -11.36 26.00 26.19
CA GLN A 371 -11.51 25.03 27.28
C GLN A 371 -11.93 23.67 26.71
N GLU A 372 -11.35 22.58 27.22
CA GLU A 372 -11.70 21.22 26.83
C GLU A 372 -13.21 20.95 27.05
N LYS A 373 -13.87 20.25 26.12
CA LYS A 373 -15.28 19.84 26.33
C LYS A 373 -15.36 18.97 27.59
N VAL A 374 -16.31 19.31 28.47
CA VAL A 374 -16.65 18.45 29.61
C VAL A 374 -17.28 17.18 29.05
N ALA A 375 -16.95 16.03 29.65
CA ALA A 375 -17.46 14.74 29.24
C ALA A 375 -18.97 14.61 29.56
N ASP A 376 -19.80 15.29 28.78
CA ASP A 376 -21.24 15.06 28.73
C ASP A 376 -21.59 14.43 27.37
N GLU A 377 -22.50 13.46 27.45
CA GLU A 377 -22.76 12.35 26.54
C GLU A 377 -23.46 12.75 25.23
N ASP A 378 -22.89 13.58 24.37
CA ASP A 378 -23.48 13.85 23.04
C ASP A 378 -22.40 13.84 21.93
N MET A 379 -21.99 12.63 21.55
CA MET A 379 -21.35 12.33 20.25
C MET A 379 -22.39 11.90 19.21
N ASP A 380 -23.66 12.29 19.40
CA ASP A 380 -24.68 12.27 18.37
C ASP A 380 -24.86 13.72 17.92
N GLY A 381 -24.22 14.06 16.80
CA GLY A 381 -24.40 15.35 16.15
C GLY A 381 -25.81 15.45 15.59
N ASP A 382 -26.74 15.93 16.41
CA ASP A 382 -27.99 16.57 16.02
C ASP A 382 -28.45 17.45 17.19
N SER A 383 -28.25 18.76 17.10
CA SER A 383 -29.07 19.72 17.85
C SER A 383 -29.18 21.05 17.12
N GLU A 384 -30.41 21.55 17.16
CA GLU A 384 -31.05 22.58 16.37
C GLU A 384 -30.67 24.02 16.78
N GLU A 385 -30.80 24.93 15.79
CA GLU A 385 -31.17 26.35 15.83
C GLU A 385 -30.54 27.33 16.85
N ASP A 386 -29.94 28.42 16.35
CA ASP A 386 -30.29 29.78 16.80
C ASP A 386 -29.94 30.82 15.70
N ASP A 387 -30.97 31.51 15.21
CA ASP A 387 -30.91 32.53 14.17
C ASP A 387 -30.52 33.90 14.76
N GLY A 388 -29.50 34.53 14.18
CA GLY A 388 -29.06 35.87 14.58
C GLY A 388 -28.61 36.68 13.37
N ASP A 389 -29.58 37.28 12.68
CA ASP A 389 -29.39 38.30 11.64
C ASP A 389 -28.56 39.49 12.15
N SER A 390 -27.60 39.94 11.34
CA SER A 390 -27.31 41.38 11.23
C SER A 390 -26.73 41.70 9.85
N ASP A 391 -27.49 42.53 9.14
CA ASP A 391 -27.20 43.11 7.84
C ASP A 391 -25.91 43.93 7.84
N ILE A 392 -25.03 43.72 6.86
CA ILE A 392 -24.11 44.77 6.38
C ILE A 392 -24.03 44.68 4.85
N ASP A 393 -24.70 45.64 4.21
CA ASP A 393 -24.52 46.03 2.82
C ASP A 393 -23.10 46.56 2.58
N GLY A 394 -22.48 46.13 1.48
CA GLY A 394 -21.16 46.60 1.05
C GLY A 394 -20.90 46.28 -0.40
N ASP A 395 -21.45 47.12 -1.28
CA ASP A 395 -21.09 47.23 -2.69
C ASP A 395 -19.58 47.38 -2.87
N SER A 396 -19.01 46.65 -3.82
CA SER A 396 -17.90 47.19 -4.62
C SER A 396 -17.83 46.50 -5.97
N GLU A 397 -18.07 47.33 -6.98
CA GLU A 397 -17.96 47.08 -8.40
C GLU A 397 -16.53 46.69 -8.81
N GLN A 398 -16.47 45.95 -9.92
CA GLN A 398 -15.26 45.66 -10.68
C GLN A 398 -14.68 46.95 -11.26
N ASP A 399 -13.35 47.05 -11.28
CA ASP A 399 -12.66 47.80 -12.32
C ASP A 399 -11.40 47.03 -12.75
N GLU A 400 -11.40 46.67 -14.02
CA GLU A 400 -10.23 46.27 -14.81
C GLU A 400 -9.29 47.48 -14.98
N LEU A 401 -7.98 47.24 -15.12
CA LEU A 401 -7.22 47.57 -16.34
C LEU A 401 -5.69 47.44 -16.17
N ASN A 402 -5.12 46.92 -17.26
CA ASN A 402 -3.80 47.16 -17.87
C ASN A 402 -2.63 46.22 -17.59
N GLU A 403 -2.53 45.27 -18.54
CA GLU A 403 -1.35 44.91 -19.34
C GLU A 403 -0.14 45.87 -19.27
N ILE A 404 1.03 45.27 -19.08
CA ILE A 404 2.30 45.75 -19.64
C ILE A 404 2.88 44.61 -20.47
N ASP A 405 3.00 44.86 -21.78
CA ASP A 405 3.66 44.02 -22.77
C ASP A 405 5.17 43.90 -22.56
N GLY A 406 5.69 42.76 -23.00
CA GLY A 406 6.98 42.69 -23.70
C GLY A 406 8.19 42.29 -22.85
N GLU A 407 8.65 41.05 -22.99
CA GLU A 407 9.67 40.69 -23.99
C GLU A 407 10.08 39.22 -23.81
N GLY A 408 9.93 38.45 -24.90
CA GLY A 408 10.45 37.09 -24.98
C GLY A 408 11.94 37.11 -25.23
N GLU A 409 12.72 36.48 -24.36
CA GLU A 409 14.11 36.14 -24.65
C GLU A 409 14.23 34.65 -25.02
N GLY A 410 14.59 34.43 -26.28
CA GLY A 410 14.87 33.11 -26.86
C GLY A 410 16.12 32.45 -26.28
N ALA A 411 16.13 31.12 -26.36
CA ALA A 411 17.27 30.28 -26.00
C ALA A 411 18.54 30.65 -26.81
N PRO A 412 19.73 30.74 -26.19
CA PRO A 412 20.96 30.91 -26.94
C PRO A 412 21.51 29.55 -27.41
N ALA A 413 22.19 29.63 -28.55
CA ALA A 413 22.79 28.55 -29.30
C ALA A 413 24.04 27.94 -28.63
N ILE A 414 24.35 26.72 -29.07
CA ILE A 414 25.47 25.86 -28.68
C ILE A 414 26.81 26.62 -28.74
N GLY A 415 27.37 26.96 -27.58
CA GLY A 415 28.70 27.55 -27.39
C GLY A 415 29.76 26.50 -27.04
N THR A 416 31.02 26.77 -27.37
CA THR A 416 32.14 25.85 -27.16
C THR A 416 32.47 25.66 -25.66
N THR A 417 33.07 24.51 -25.31
CA THR A 417 33.37 24.09 -23.92
C THR A 417 34.25 25.05 -23.12
N ASP A 418 34.99 25.94 -23.80
CA ASP A 418 35.86 26.91 -23.15
C ASP A 418 35.11 28.18 -22.73
N GLU A 419 34.03 28.55 -23.42
CA GLU A 419 33.18 29.68 -23.02
C GLU A 419 32.30 29.35 -21.81
N ALA A 420 31.85 28.11 -21.67
CA ALA A 420 31.07 27.66 -20.51
C ALA A 420 31.88 27.72 -19.21
N LYS A 421 33.20 27.47 -19.28
CA LYS A 421 34.12 27.61 -18.14
C LYS A 421 34.37 29.07 -17.78
N GLN A 422 34.56 29.94 -18.78
CA GLN A 422 34.71 31.38 -18.55
C GLN A 422 33.45 31.99 -17.90
N ARG A 423 32.25 31.54 -18.30
CA ARG A 423 30.97 31.93 -17.68
C ARG A 423 30.81 31.43 -16.23
N LEU A 424 31.42 30.29 -15.88
CA LEU A 424 31.48 29.80 -14.50
C LEU A 424 32.39 30.67 -13.62
N ASP A 425 33.57 31.06 -14.12
CA ASP A 425 34.49 31.96 -13.41
C ASP A 425 33.89 33.36 -13.20
N GLU A 426 33.18 33.89 -14.20
CA GLU A 426 32.44 35.17 -14.11
C GLU A 426 31.23 35.08 -13.17
N ALA A 427 30.55 33.93 -13.12
CA ALA A 427 29.46 33.71 -12.17
C ALA A 427 29.99 33.67 -10.73
N GLU A 428 31.13 33.01 -10.47
CA GLU A 428 31.74 32.94 -9.14
C GLU A 428 32.11 34.32 -8.57
N ALA A 429 32.42 35.29 -9.44
CA ALA A 429 32.69 36.68 -9.05
C ALA A 429 31.44 37.44 -8.54
N CYS A 430 30.22 36.99 -8.88
CA CYS A 430 28.94 37.63 -8.51
C CYS A 430 28.26 37.03 -7.26
N LYS A 431 29.01 36.34 -6.39
CA LYS A 431 28.49 35.60 -5.21
C LYS A 431 27.67 36.43 -4.21
N HIS A 432 27.77 37.77 -4.27
CA HIS A 432 27.08 38.70 -3.37
C HIS A 432 25.66 39.10 -3.82
N GLN A 433 25.22 38.73 -5.03
CA GLN A 433 23.87 39.03 -5.53
C GLN A 433 22.98 37.78 -5.43
N GLY A 434 22.19 37.63 -4.37
CA GLY A 434 21.09 36.66 -4.24
C GLY A 434 21.42 35.19 -4.57
N ASN A 435 21.65 34.37 -3.53
CA ASN A 435 22.09 32.97 -3.56
C ASN A 435 21.39 32.06 -4.61
N ILE A 436 20.10 32.29 -4.91
CA ILE A 436 19.29 31.45 -5.81
C ILE A 436 19.58 31.72 -7.30
N SER A 437 19.66 33.00 -7.69
CA SER A 437 19.89 33.39 -9.09
C SER A 437 21.26 32.93 -9.57
N PHE A 438 22.26 33.03 -8.70
CA PHE A 438 23.61 32.51 -8.93
C PHE A 438 23.60 30.98 -9.16
N LYS A 439 22.99 30.21 -8.24
CA LYS A 439 22.93 28.73 -8.36
C LYS A 439 22.14 28.24 -9.58
N SER A 440 21.12 28.98 -9.99
CA SER A 440 20.36 28.68 -11.22
C SER A 440 21.19 28.91 -12.49
N ARG A 441 22.11 29.90 -12.48
CA ARG A 441 23.06 30.09 -13.59
C ARG A 441 24.15 29.02 -13.59
N GLU A 442 24.67 28.64 -12.42
CA GLU A 442 25.61 27.52 -12.28
C GLU A 442 25.03 26.21 -12.85
N SER A 443 23.76 25.89 -12.53
CA SER A 443 23.14 24.66 -13.02
C SER A 443 22.99 24.60 -14.55
N ALA A 444 22.80 25.76 -15.20
CA ALA A 444 22.81 25.83 -16.67
C ALA A 444 24.20 25.52 -17.23
N CYS A 445 25.25 26.09 -16.64
CA CYS A 445 26.63 25.86 -17.08
C CYS A 445 27.08 24.41 -16.86
N TYR A 446 26.77 23.81 -15.71
CA TYR A 446 27.09 22.40 -15.45
C TYR A 446 26.38 21.43 -16.40
N LEU A 447 25.15 21.77 -16.84
CA LEU A 447 24.42 20.95 -17.81
C LEU A 447 25.10 20.99 -19.20
N GLU A 448 25.57 22.17 -19.62
CA GLU A 448 26.35 22.32 -20.87
C GLU A 448 27.70 21.58 -20.81
N LEU A 449 28.35 21.57 -19.65
CA LEU A 449 29.58 20.81 -19.40
C LEU A 449 29.36 19.30 -19.23
N LYS A 450 28.11 18.82 -19.30
CA LYS A 450 27.71 17.43 -19.06
C LYS A 450 28.09 16.91 -17.66
N ASP A 451 28.28 17.80 -16.70
CA ASP A 451 28.41 17.43 -15.29
C ASP A 451 27.01 17.30 -14.69
N TYR A 452 26.40 16.15 -14.93
CA TYR A 452 25.03 15.87 -14.51
C TYR A 452 24.89 15.81 -12.99
N ALA A 453 25.93 15.37 -12.27
CA ALA A 453 25.92 15.29 -10.80
C ALA A 453 25.86 16.70 -10.17
N MET A 454 26.70 17.62 -10.65
CA MET A 454 26.67 19.01 -10.18
C MET A 454 25.40 19.73 -10.63
N THR A 455 24.90 19.45 -11.83
CA THR A 455 23.61 19.98 -12.31
C THR A 455 22.47 19.60 -11.37
N ILE A 456 22.35 18.32 -11.00
CA ILE A 456 21.29 17.83 -10.10
C ILE A 456 21.41 18.51 -8.73
N ARG A 457 22.63 18.61 -8.19
CA ARG A 457 22.88 19.27 -6.90
C ARG A 457 22.45 20.73 -6.92
N ARG A 458 22.90 21.51 -7.91
CA ARG A 458 22.58 22.94 -8.01
C ARG A 458 21.10 23.18 -8.26
N CYS A 459 20.46 22.41 -9.13
CA CYS A 459 19.02 22.50 -9.31
C CYS A 459 18.25 22.13 -8.03
N THR A 460 18.70 21.14 -7.26
CA THR A 460 18.04 20.77 -6.00
C THR A 460 18.17 21.86 -4.95
N GLU A 461 19.33 22.51 -4.85
CA GLU A 461 19.50 23.67 -3.96
C GLU A 461 18.64 24.87 -4.39
N VAL A 462 18.42 25.07 -5.69
CA VAL A 462 17.52 26.11 -6.21
C VAL A 462 16.06 25.78 -5.90
N LEU A 463 15.65 24.53 -6.14
CA LEU A 463 14.29 24.05 -5.91
C LEU A 463 13.94 23.91 -4.42
N ALA A 464 14.93 23.84 -3.54
CA ALA A 464 14.71 23.91 -2.09
C ALA A 464 14.24 25.30 -1.63
N VAL A 465 14.50 26.34 -2.43
CA VAL A 465 14.09 27.72 -2.12
C VAL A 465 12.93 28.18 -2.98
N ASP A 466 12.92 27.81 -4.27
CA ASP A 466 11.79 28.02 -5.18
C ASP A 466 11.41 26.68 -5.85
N PRO A 467 10.50 25.91 -5.22
CA PRO A 467 10.07 24.61 -5.73
C PRO A 467 9.39 24.67 -7.09
N HIS A 468 8.86 25.84 -7.49
CA HIS A 468 8.08 26.01 -8.70
C HIS A 468 8.91 26.58 -9.87
N LEU A 469 10.24 26.65 -9.74
CA LEU A 469 11.09 27.15 -10.82
C LEU A 469 11.23 26.14 -11.97
N VAL A 470 10.38 26.31 -12.99
CA VAL A 470 10.30 25.47 -14.20
C VAL A 470 11.66 25.22 -14.87
N LYS A 471 12.52 26.25 -14.97
CA LYS A 471 13.87 26.13 -15.57
C LYS A 471 14.78 25.17 -14.78
N ALA A 472 14.68 25.16 -13.45
CA ALA A 472 15.47 24.25 -12.61
C ALA A 472 14.94 22.81 -12.66
N LEU A 473 13.62 22.63 -12.67
CA LEU A 473 12.97 21.33 -12.89
C LEU A 473 13.35 20.74 -14.25
N TYR A 474 13.28 21.53 -15.32
CA TYR A 474 13.68 21.11 -16.67
C TYR A 474 15.16 20.64 -16.73
N ARG A 475 16.08 21.43 -16.18
CA ARG A 475 17.53 21.10 -16.19
C ARG A 475 17.83 19.87 -15.34
N ARG A 476 17.17 19.72 -14.18
CA ARG A 476 17.32 18.54 -13.32
C ARG A 476 16.77 17.28 -13.98
N ALA A 477 15.61 17.39 -14.64
CA ALA A 477 15.05 16.30 -15.43
C ALA A 477 15.99 15.85 -16.56
N ARG A 478 16.60 16.80 -17.29
CA ARG A 478 17.58 16.50 -18.35
C ARG A 478 18.81 15.77 -17.80
N ALA A 479 19.34 16.22 -16.66
CA ALA A 479 20.46 15.55 -16.01
C ALA A 479 20.11 14.15 -15.49
N HIS A 480 18.91 13.95 -14.94
CA HIS A 480 18.42 12.63 -14.52
C HIS A 480 18.23 11.67 -15.71
N LEU A 481 17.74 12.17 -16.85
CA LEU A 481 17.60 11.36 -18.07
C LEU A 481 18.95 10.81 -18.54
N GLU A 482 19.99 11.65 -18.57
CA GLU A 482 21.35 11.26 -18.95
C GLU A 482 21.98 10.28 -17.93
N CYS A 483 21.59 10.37 -16.65
CA CYS A 483 22.01 9.44 -15.60
C CYS A 483 21.19 8.14 -15.55
N LYS A 484 20.30 7.89 -16.53
CA LYS A 484 19.33 6.78 -16.54
C LYS A 484 18.36 6.75 -15.34
N GLY A 485 18.19 7.88 -14.64
CA GLY A 485 17.19 8.08 -13.59
C GLY A 485 15.83 8.44 -14.19
N PHE A 486 15.21 7.50 -14.92
CA PHE A 486 13.98 7.77 -15.69
C PHE A 486 12.80 8.18 -14.80
N GLY A 487 12.71 7.63 -13.58
CA GLY A 487 11.64 7.93 -12.62
C GLY A 487 11.73 9.36 -12.10
N GLU A 488 12.93 9.80 -11.72
CA GLU A 488 13.22 11.16 -11.29
C GLU A 488 13.04 12.17 -12.41
N ALA A 489 13.54 11.86 -13.62
CA ALA A 489 13.35 12.71 -14.79
C ALA A 489 11.87 12.90 -15.11
N LYS A 490 11.07 11.83 -15.10
CA LYS A 490 9.62 11.90 -15.35
C LYS A 490 8.90 12.75 -14.31
N ARG A 491 9.27 12.61 -13.03
CA ARG A 491 8.67 13.38 -11.92
C ARG A 491 8.92 14.88 -12.08
N ASP A 492 10.17 15.26 -12.37
CA ASP A 492 10.54 16.66 -12.56
C ASP A 492 9.85 17.29 -13.77
N VAL A 493 9.66 16.55 -14.87
CA VAL A 493 8.94 17.04 -16.06
C VAL A 493 7.44 17.17 -15.81
N ILE A 494 6.83 16.25 -15.06
CA ILE A 494 5.41 16.35 -14.68
C ILE A 494 5.20 17.58 -13.81
N MET A 495 6.02 17.75 -12.77
CA MET A 495 5.95 18.92 -11.89
C MET A 495 6.13 20.23 -12.66
N ALA A 496 6.99 20.25 -13.68
CA ALA A 496 7.16 21.41 -14.54
C ALA A 496 5.97 21.66 -15.48
N LEU A 497 5.30 20.60 -15.97
CA LEU A 497 4.08 20.70 -16.79
C LEU A 497 2.85 21.10 -15.96
N ASP A 498 2.80 20.74 -14.67
CA ASP A 498 1.73 21.20 -13.78
C ASP A 498 1.76 22.73 -13.60
N ILE A 499 2.96 23.34 -13.72
CA ILE A 499 3.17 24.78 -13.63
C ILE A 499 3.05 25.45 -15.01
N ALA A 500 3.56 24.81 -16.06
CA ALA A 500 3.54 25.32 -17.45
C ALA A 500 2.92 24.28 -18.40
N PRO A 501 1.59 24.08 -18.38
CA PRO A 501 0.91 22.99 -19.09
C PRO A 501 1.00 23.08 -20.62
N ASN A 502 1.24 24.28 -21.16
CA ASN A 502 1.34 24.53 -22.60
C ASN A 502 2.79 24.55 -23.12
N ASP A 503 3.78 24.19 -22.30
CA ASP A 503 5.17 24.15 -22.71
C ASP A 503 5.45 22.94 -23.63
N THR A 504 5.72 23.25 -24.90
CA THR A 504 5.99 22.24 -25.92
C THR A 504 7.31 21.50 -25.73
N GLU A 505 8.31 22.12 -25.10
CA GLU A 505 9.62 21.52 -24.84
C GLU A 505 9.54 20.53 -23.68
N LEU A 506 8.80 20.84 -22.62
CA LEU A 506 8.52 19.90 -21.54
C LEU A 506 7.71 18.69 -22.02
N SER A 507 6.71 18.93 -22.87
CA SER A 507 5.92 17.85 -23.49
C SER A 507 6.77 16.95 -24.39
N LYS A 508 7.74 17.51 -25.13
CA LYS A 508 8.72 16.73 -25.91
C LYS A 508 9.63 15.91 -25.00
N LEU A 509 10.16 16.53 -23.94
CA LEU A 509 11.04 15.87 -22.97
C LEU A 509 10.33 14.70 -22.28
N LEU A 510 9.06 14.85 -21.91
CA LEU A 510 8.28 13.75 -21.31
C LEU A 510 8.13 12.57 -22.28
N ARG A 511 7.90 12.84 -23.57
CA ARG A 511 7.81 11.82 -24.60
C ARG A 511 9.15 11.12 -24.82
N GLU A 512 10.24 11.87 -24.79
CA GLU A 512 11.61 11.35 -24.88
C GLU A 512 11.94 10.42 -23.70
N VAL A 513 11.68 10.85 -22.46
CA VAL A 513 11.89 10.03 -21.24
C VAL A 513 11.12 8.71 -21.33
N LYS A 514 9.83 8.75 -21.68
CA LYS A 514 9.00 7.54 -21.82
C LYS A 514 9.51 6.58 -22.89
N LYS A 515 9.98 7.11 -24.03
CA LYS A 515 10.51 6.30 -25.12
C LYS A 515 11.82 5.61 -24.73
N ILE A 516 12.77 6.36 -24.17
CA ILE A 516 14.07 5.81 -23.76
C ILE A 516 13.89 4.76 -22.65
N GLN A 517 12.99 5.01 -21.71
CA GLN A 517 12.64 4.02 -20.68
C GLN A 517 12.12 2.72 -21.29
N ALA A 518 11.15 2.80 -22.21
CA ALA A 518 10.58 1.62 -22.85
C ALA A 518 11.62 0.84 -23.70
N ASP A 519 12.51 1.55 -24.39
CA ASP A 519 13.58 0.96 -25.19
C ASP A 519 14.61 0.22 -24.31
N GLU A 520 15.01 0.80 -23.18
CA GLU A 520 15.95 0.16 -22.23
C GLU A 520 15.31 -1.05 -21.53
N GLU A 521 14.05 -0.95 -21.11
CA GLU A 521 13.31 -2.09 -20.55
C GLU A 521 13.14 -3.22 -21.57
N ALA A 522 12.87 -2.90 -22.84
CA ALA A 522 12.79 -3.89 -23.91
C ALA A 522 14.15 -4.57 -24.17
N LYS A 523 15.24 -3.82 -24.08
CA LYS A 523 16.61 -4.34 -24.21
C LYS A 523 16.95 -5.29 -23.06
N GLU A 524 16.61 -4.94 -21.82
CA GLU A 524 16.82 -5.84 -20.66
C GLU A 524 15.96 -7.10 -20.76
N ARG A 525 14.68 -6.98 -21.16
CA ARG A 525 13.83 -8.16 -21.43
C ARG A 525 14.41 -9.07 -22.51
N ARG A 526 14.97 -8.51 -23.59
CA ARG A 526 15.63 -9.29 -24.66
C ARG A 526 16.90 -10.00 -24.17
N LYS A 527 17.72 -9.33 -23.35
CA LYS A 527 18.91 -9.95 -22.74
C LYS A 527 18.52 -11.10 -21.82
N LEU A 528 17.50 -10.91 -20.99
CA LEU A 528 16.99 -11.93 -20.08
C LEU A 528 16.44 -13.13 -20.86
N LYS A 529 15.65 -12.89 -21.92
CA LYS A 529 15.16 -13.98 -22.78
C LYS A 529 16.29 -14.74 -23.48
N ALA A 530 17.28 -14.04 -24.02
CA ALA A 530 18.44 -14.67 -24.64
C ALA A 530 19.29 -15.49 -23.65
N PHE A 531 19.37 -15.04 -22.39
CA PHE A 531 20.03 -15.79 -21.31
C PHE A 531 19.29 -17.11 -21.04
N PHE A 532 17.97 -17.09 -20.88
CA PHE A 532 17.18 -18.31 -20.67
C PHE A 532 17.19 -19.26 -21.88
N GLU A 533 17.14 -18.74 -23.10
CA GLU A 533 17.26 -19.57 -24.32
C GLU A 533 18.63 -20.24 -24.47
N ALA A 534 19.70 -19.56 -24.04
CA ALA A 534 21.04 -20.12 -24.03
C ALA A 534 21.19 -21.24 -22.99
N ASP A 535 20.57 -21.07 -21.82
CA ASP A 535 20.61 -22.05 -20.73
C ASP A 535 19.80 -23.32 -21.08
N ALA A 536 18.62 -23.16 -21.67
CA ALA A 536 17.79 -24.27 -22.15
C ALA A 536 18.51 -25.12 -23.22
N LYS A 537 19.22 -24.48 -24.15
CA LYS A 537 20.02 -25.19 -25.18
C LYS A 537 21.20 -25.96 -24.59
N ARG A 538 21.80 -25.43 -23.51
CA ARG A 538 22.92 -26.06 -22.81
C ARG A 538 22.49 -27.30 -22.03
N SER A 539 21.28 -27.26 -21.45
CA SER A 539 20.65 -28.40 -20.80
C SER A 539 20.29 -29.52 -21.80
N ALA A 540 19.72 -29.18 -22.96
CA ALA A 540 19.35 -30.17 -23.99
C ALA A 540 20.54 -30.90 -24.64
N HIS A 541 21.71 -30.23 -24.80
CA HIS A 541 22.93 -30.88 -25.31
C HIS A 541 23.55 -31.87 -24.31
N SER A 542 23.34 -31.64 -23.02
CA SER A 542 23.79 -32.56 -21.95
C SER A 542 22.97 -33.85 -21.95
N GLU A 543 21.67 -33.77 -22.24
CA GLU A 543 20.74 -34.90 -22.22
C GLU A 543 20.87 -35.80 -23.47
N ALA A 544 21.13 -35.21 -24.64
CA ALA A 544 21.36 -35.96 -25.88
C ALA A 544 22.69 -36.76 -25.89
N ALA A 545 23.69 -36.34 -25.10
CA ALA A 545 24.97 -37.05 -24.99
C ALA A 545 24.91 -38.28 -24.05
N ALA A 546 23.81 -38.46 -23.30
CA ALA A 546 23.68 -39.50 -22.28
C ALA A 546 22.79 -40.70 -22.68
N ALA A 547 22.23 -40.73 -23.89
CA ALA A 547 21.37 -41.82 -24.34
C ALA A 547 22.17 -42.99 -24.97
N PRO A 548 22.01 -44.26 -24.50
CA PRO A 548 22.69 -45.41 -25.11
C PRO A 548 22.01 -45.85 -26.43
N PRO A 549 22.73 -46.53 -27.35
CA PRO A 549 22.17 -46.92 -28.64
C PRO A 549 21.12 -48.04 -28.47
N ARG A 550 19.97 -47.90 -29.13
CA ARG A 550 18.91 -48.93 -29.12
C ARG A 550 19.34 -50.18 -29.89
N PRO A 551 18.99 -51.38 -29.40
CA PRO A 551 19.23 -52.62 -30.12
C PRO A 551 18.18 -52.83 -31.22
N SER A 552 18.66 -53.31 -32.36
CA SER A 552 17.88 -53.83 -33.48
C SER A 552 17.25 -55.19 -33.13
N VAL A 553 15.92 -55.30 -33.20
CA VAL A 553 15.21 -56.58 -33.20
C VAL A 553 14.18 -56.57 -34.33
N GLN A 554 14.25 -57.60 -35.15
CA GLN A 554 13.34 -57.96 -36.24
C GLN A 554 12.09 -58.64 -35.65
N HIS A 555 10.90 -58.34 -36.19
CA HIS A 555 9.92 -59.35 -36.59
C HIS A 555 8.77 -58.73 -37.41
N ASP A 556 8.69 -59.18 -38.65
CA ASP A 556 7.55 -59.73 -39.40
C ASP A 556 6.11 -59.29 -39.05
N ASP A 557 5.48 -58.69 -40.07
CA ASP A 557 4.11 -58.83 -40.58
C ASP A 557 2.93 -59.07 -39.61
N ASP A 558 2.02 -58.08 -39.48
CA ASP A 558 0.69 -58.10 -40.11
C ASP A 558 -0.14 -56.83 -39.75
N ASP A 559 -0.67 -56.18 -40.81
CA ASP A 559 -1.94 -55.44 -41.01
C ASP A 559 -2.82 -55.22 -39.74
N ASP A 560 -3.34 -54.03 -39.39
CA ASP A 560 -4.33 -53.23 -40.13
C ASP A 560 -4.63 -51.82 -39.52
N GLY A 561 -4.90 -50.82 -40.38
CA GLY A 561 -5.91 -49.75 -40.14
C GLY A 561 -5.53 -48.37 -39.56
N GLU A 562 -5.31 -47.39 -40.45
CA GLU A 562 -5.25 -45.92 -40.30
C GLU A 562 -6.54 -45.23 -39.70
N PRO A 563 -6.63 -43.87 -39.46
CA PRO A 563 -5.74 -42.76 -39.88
C PRO A 563 -5.39 -41.66 -38.84
N MET A 564 -4.49 -40.80 -39.30
CA MET A 564 -4.00 -39.54 -38.75
C MET A 564 -5.07 -38.46 -38.44
N VAL A 565 -4.79 -37.66 -37.41
CA VAL A 565 -5.25 -36.26 -37.33
C VAL A 565 -4.09 -35.38 -36.86
N GLU A 566 -3.64 -34.49 -37.74
CA GLU A 566 -2.77 -33.37 -37.42
C GLU A 566 -3.47 -32.42 -36.44
N PHE A 567 -2.78 -31.99 -35.38
CA PHE A 567 -3.05 -30.70 -34.75
C PHE A 567 -1.74 -29.94 -34.53
N THR A 568 -1.80 -28.70 -34.98
CA THR A 568 -0.76 -27.70 -35.16
C THR A 568 -0.19 -27.15 -33.86
N ASN A 569 1.11 -26.82 -33.87
CA ASN A 569 1.77 -26.00 -32.85
C ASN A 569 1.20 -24.58 -32.80
N THR A 570 0.87 -24.11 -31.58
CA THR A 570 0.72 -22.74 -31.02
C THR A 570 0.04 -22.97 -29.66
N ASP A 571 0.48 -22.55 -28.46
CA ASP A 571 1.39 -21.50 -28.03
C ASP A 571 2.16 -21.92 -26.77
N VAL A 572 3.37 -21.40 -26.63
CA VAL A 572 4.32 -21.63 -25.54
C VAL A 572 4.20 -20.47 -24.55
N ASP A 573 3.49 -20.69 -23.44
CA ASP A 573 3.67 -19.95 -22.19
C ASP A 573 4.02 -20.98 -21.10
N GLY A 574 5.31 -21.11 -20.82
CA GLY A 574 5.81 -21.96 -19.73
C GLY A 574 5.59 -21.26 -18.40
N GLU A 575 4.41 -21.45 -17.80
CA GLU A 575 4.15 -21.18 -16.40
C GLU A 575 5.09 -22.03 -15.52
N LEU A 576 5.90 -21.36 -14.69
CA LEU A 576 6.62 -22.01 -13.60
C LEU A 576 5.58 -22.55 -12.60
N GLY A 577 5.61 -23.87 -12.39
CA GLY A 577 4.61 -24.63 -11.63
C GLY A 577 4.27 -24.07 -10.24
N ASN A 578 2.98 -24.19 -9.93
CA ASN A 578 2.32 -23.74 -8.71
C ASN A 578 2.80 -24.49 -7.45
N GLU A 579 3.80 -23.95 -6.75
CA GLU A 579 4.30 -24.52 -5.47
C GLU A 579 3.38 -24.26 -4.25
N TRP A 580 2.08 -23.99 -4.48
CA TRP A 580 1.04 -23.91 -3.46
C TRP A 580 -0.14 -24.87 -3.71
N ASP A 581 -0.27 -25.43 -4.91
CA ASP A 581 -1.37 -26.34 -5.28
C ASP A 581 -0.88 -27.79 -5.35
N ASP A 582 -0.79 -28.44 -4.20
CA ASP A 582 -0.82 -29.90 -4.12
C ASP A 582 -2.09 -30.31 -3.35
N SER A 583 -3.23 -30.23 -4.03
CA SER A 583 -4.42 -30.99 -3.64
C SER A 583 -4.36 -32.35 -4.33
N PRO A 584 -4.53 -33.49 -3.62
CA PRO A 584 -4.62 -34.79 -4.27
C PRO A 584 -5.87 -34.84 -5.17
N PRO A 585 -5.84 -35.59 -6.29
CA PRO A 585 -7.01 -35.72 -7.14
C PRO A 585 -8.15 -36.36 -6.33
N VAL A 586 -9.30 -35.69 -6.30
CA VAL A 586 -10.55 -36.24 -5.79
C VAL A 586 -10.90 -37.45 -6.65
N ALA A 587 -10.64 -38.65 -6.14
CA ALA A 587 -11.12 -39.87 -6.75
C ALA A 587 -12.65 -39.86 -6.72
N ALA A 588 -13.26 -39.78 -7.91
CA ALA A 588 -14.68 -40.01 -8.09
C ALA A 588 -15.00 -41.48 -7.73
N ALA A 589 -15.38 -41.71 -6.49
CA ALA A 589 -15.92 -42.99 -6.06
C ALA A 589 -17.39 -43.08 -6.47
N ALA A 590 -17.63 -43.63 -7.66
CA ALA A 590 -18.92 -44.19 -8.03
C ALA A 590 -19.18 -45.42 -7.15
N ALA A 591 -19.97 -45.27 -6.09
CA ALA A 591 -20.47 -46.39 -5.31
C ALA A 591 -21.87 -46.79 -5.80
N ALA A 592 -21.90 -47.82 -6.64
CA ALA A 592 -23.08 -48.65 -6.83
C ALA A 592 -23.33 -49.46 -5.54
N ALA A 593 -24.52 -49.33 -4.96
CA ALA A 593 -24.99 -50.23 -3.91
C ALA A 593 -26.34 -50.81 -4.35
N ALA A 594 -26.32 -52.10 -4.62
CA ALA A 594 -27.46 -52.96 -4.83
C ALA A 594 -28.22 -53.19 -3.51
N ASP A 595 -29.55 -53.12 -3.62
CA ASP A 595 -30.57 -54.02 -3.07
C ASP A 595 -30.16 -54.99 -1.95
N ASP A 596 -30.76 -54.84 -0.76
CA ASP A 596 -31.74 -55.78 -0.18
C ASP A 596 -32.11 -55.34 1.26
N GLY A 597 -33.37 -55.57 1.66
CA GLY A 597 -33.62 -56.02 3.03
C GLY A 597 -34.30 -55.13 4.07
N ARG A 598 -35.57 -54.77 3.82
CA ARG A 598 -36.71 -54.85 4.78
C ARG A 598 -36.94 -53.82 5.92
N ARG A 599 -38.18 -53.31 5.83
CA ARG A 599 -39.27 -53.18 6.84
C ARG A 599 -39.32 -51.90 7.70
N ARG A 600 -40.33 -51.05 7.42
CA ARG A 600 -41.60 -50.82 8.18
C ARG A 600 -41.43 -49.61 9.10
N ASP A 601 -42.34 -48.67 9.29
CA ASP A 601 -43.79 -48.51 9.06
C ASP A 601 -44.04 -46.97 9.14
N SER A 602 -44.72 -46.32 8.18
CA SER A 602 -46.16 -46.05 8.13
C SER A 602 -46.59 -44.65 8.63
N GLY A 603 -47.32 -43.93 7.77
CA GLY A 603 -48.26 -42.84 8.11
C GLY A 603 -47.74 -41.43 7.81
N GLY A 604 -48.33 -40.61 6.94
CA GLY A 604 -49.53 -40.70 6.14
C GLY A 604 -50.05 -39.31 5.75
N VAL A 605 -50.71 -39.23 4.59
CA VAL A 605 -51.74 -38.23 4.15
C VAL A 605 -51.20 -36.89 3.58
N LYS A 606 -51.08 -36.70 2.24
CA LYS A 606 -52.08 -36.29 1.19
C LYS A 606 -52.90 -35.04 1.59
N TRP A 607 -53.10 -33.96 0.82
CA TRP A 607 -53.55 -33.71 -0.57
C TRP A 607 -53.19 -32.21 -0.85
N GLY A 608 -53.01 -31.63 -2.05
CA GLY A 608 -53.59 -31.81 -3.38
C GLY A 608 -54.00 -30.41 -3.93
N TRP A 609 -54.11 -30.28 -5.26
CA TRP A 609 -54.60 -29.13 -6.06
C TRP A 609 -53.55 -28.05 -6.39
N ARG A 610 -53.43 -27.51 -7.61
CA ARG A 610 -54.36 -27.44 -8.75
C ARG A 610 -53.58 -27.18 -10.06
N ARG A 611 -54.00 -27.85 -11.14
CA ARG A 611 -53.63 -27.54 -12.54
C ARG A 611 -54.34 -26.25 -12.97
N THR A 612 -53.73 -25.46 -13.86
CA THR A 612 -54.43 -24.91 -15.03
C THR A 612 -53.45 -24.62 -16.15
N ALA A 613 -53.88 -24.99 -17.35
CA ALA A 613 -53.12 -25.07 -18.57
C ALA A 613 -53.01 -23.72 -19.30
N THR A 614 -51.96 -23.66 -20.11
CA THR A 614 -51.70 -22.78 -21.25
C THR A 614 -52.91 -22.52 -22.16
N THR A 615 -53.05 -21.27 -22.64
CA THR A 615 -53.60 -20.99 -23.99
C THR A 615 -52.96 -19.73 -24.59
N LYS A 616 -51.86 -19.92 -25.34
CA LYS A 616 -51.73 -19.69 -26.79
C LYS A 616 -52.28 -18.37 -27.42
N TRP A 617 -51.35 -17.59 -28.00
CA TRP A 617 -51.25 -17.10 -29.41
C TRP A 617 -51.08 -15.58 -29.65
N ARG A 618 -50.07 -15.29 -30.51
CA ARG A 618 -49.85 -14.13 -31.41
C ARG A 618 -49.62 -12.77 -30.70
N ARG A 619 -48.56 -12.03 -30.99
CA ARG A 619 -47.85 -11.82 -32.27
C ARG A 619 -46.39 -11.48 -32.00
#